data_AF-A0A6N7GH37-F1
#
_entry.id   AF-A0A6N7GH37-F1
#
_cell.length_a   1.000
_cell.length_b   1.000
_cell.length_c   1.000
_cell.angle_alpha   90.00
_cell.angle_beta   90.00
_cell.angle_gamma   90.00
#
_symmetry.space_group_name_H-M   'P 1'
#
loop_
_entity.id
_entity.type
_entity.pdbx_description
1 polymer ?
#
loop_
_entity_poly.entity_id
_entity_poly.type
_entity_poly.pdbx_seq_one_letter_code
_entity_poly.pdbx_strand_id
1 'polypeptide(L)'
;MDLEAGYSGRDLADVKNVAQRRRVPVSETIAERAREVQLRMARTGQHRAAGVVDLLTAAVAEFHGAVVLHYDTDFEHIAAVSGQPHTWVVPRGTLD
;
A
#
# COMPACT_ATOMS: atom_id res chain seq x y z
N MET A 1 3.69 0.75 -13.07
CA MET A 1 4.46 2.00 -13.06
C MET A 1 3.86 2.81 -11.92
N ASP A 2 4.57 2.94 -10.81
CA ASP A 2 4.06 3.63 -9.62
C ASP A 2 4.54 5.09 -9.65
N LEU A 3 3.63 6.00 -10.02
CA LEU A 3 3.90 7.43 -10.14
C LEU A 3 3.83 8.15 -8.77
N GLU A 4 3.23 7.51 -7.75
CA GLU A 4 3.12 8.05 -6.38
C GLU A 4 4.49 8.16 -5.70
N ALA A 5 5.42 7.24 -6.02
CA ALA A 5 6.77 7.24 -5.48
C ALA A 5 7.59 8.51 -5.82
N GLY A 6 7.23 9.21 -6.90
CA GLY A 6 7.87 10.48 -7.27
C GLY A 6 7.19 11.71 -6.66
N TYR A 7 5.96 11.59 -6.17
CA TYR A 7 5.14 12.72 -5.74
C TYR A 7 5.70 13.38 -4.46
N SER A 8 6.29 12.60 -3.56
CA SER A 8 6.88 13.10 -2.30
C SER A 8 8.38 13.43 -2.38
N GLY A 9 9.03 13.19 -3.53
CA GLY A 9 10.45 13.42 -3.67
C GLY A 9 10.78 14.90 -3.64
N ARG A 10 11.67 15.31 -2.73
CA ARG A 10 12.01 16.73 -2.53
C ARG A 10 12.90 17.30 -3.65
N ASP A 11 13.59 16.42 -4.37
CA ASP A 11 14.39 16.72 -5.55
C ASP A 11 14.55 15.46 -6.45
N LEU A 12 15.21 15.61 -7.60
CA LEU A 12 15.42 14.51 -8.56
C LEU A 12 16.23 13.34 -7.99
N ALA A 13 17.18 13.61 -7.09
CA ALA A 13 17.98 12.56 -6.46
C ALA A 13 17.12 11.76 -5.48
N ASP A 14 16.26 12.44 -4.72
CA ASP A 14 15.31 11.85 -3.79
C ASP A 14 14.27 10.98 -4.52
N VAL A 15 13.65 11.48 -5.59
CA VAL A 15 12.74 10.70 -6.46
C VAL A 15 13.42 9.42 -6.97
N LYS A 16 14.67 9.53 -7.46
CA LYS A 16 15.44 8.37 -7.94
C LYS A 16 15.72 7.36 -6.83
N ASN A 17 16.10 7.85 -5.65
CA ASN A 17 16.38 7.00 -4.49
C ASN A 17 15.14 6.26 -3.99
N VAL A 18 14.00 6.96 -3.90
CA VAL A 18 12.71 6.36 -3.51
C VAL A 18 12.27 5.33 -4.54
N ALA A 19 12.31 5.67 -5.82
CA ALA A 19 11.95 4.76 -6.90
C ALA A 19 12.83 3.50 -6.90
N GLN A 20 14.14 3.64 -6.66
CA GLN A 20 15.06 2.50 -6.62
C GLN A 20 14.84 1.60 -5.40
N ARG A 21 14.52 2.17 -4.23
CA ARG A 21 14.23 1.41 -3.00
C ARG A 21 12.86 0.74 -3.02
N ARG A 22 11.88 1.28 -3.76
CA ARG A 22 10.52 0.74 -3.86
C ARG A 22 10.33 -0.31 -4.97
N ARG A 23 11.38 -0.69 -5.71
CA ARG A 23 11.28 -1.73 -6.73
C ARG A 23 11.21 -3.12 -6.10
N VAL A 24 10.00 -3.50 -5.69
CA VAL A 24 9.66 -4.90 -5.44
C VAL A 24 8.92 -5.45 -6.66
N PRO A 25 9.34 -6.59 -7.24
CA PRO A 25 8.61 -7.20 -8.34
C PRO A 25 7.20 -7.59 -7.90
N VAL A 26 6.19 -7.14 -8.64
CA VAL A 26 4.82 -7.62 -8.50
C VAL A 26 4.68 -8.86 -9.38
N SER A 27 4.59 -10.03 -8.75
CA SER A 27 4.26 -11.28 -9.44
C SER A 27 2.76 -11.34 -9.75
N GLU A 28 2.37 -12.27 -10.63
CA GLU A 28 0.95 -12.54 -10.91
C GLU A 28 0.20 -12.96 -9.64
N THR A 29 0.83 -13.73 -8.75
CA THR A 29 0.28 -14.10 -7.43
C THR A 29 -0.03 -12.88 -6.56
N ILE A 30 0.89 -11.90 -6.51
CA ILE A 30 0.68 -10.65 -5.77
C ILE A 30 -0.45 -9.84 -6.39
N ALA A 31 -0.51 -9.76 -7.72
CA ALA A 31 -1.56 -9.04 -8.43
C ALA A 31 -2.95 -9.66 -8.19
N GLU A 32 -3.06 -10.99 -8.23
CA GLU A 32 -4.32 -11.68 -7.95
C GLU A 32 -4.74 -11.50 -6.49
N ARG A 33 -3.78 -11.53 -5.54
CA ARG A 33 -4.09 -11.25 -4.14
C ARG A 33 -4.63 -9.83 -3.93
N ALA A 34 -4.01 -8.83 -4.55
CA ALA A 34 -4.51 -7.45 -4.51
C ALA A 34 -5.95 -7.35 -5.05
N ARG A 35 -6.25 -8.06 -6.14
CA ARG A 35 -7.59 -8.14 -6.72
C ARG A 35 -8.59 -8.83 -5.79
N GLU A 36 -8.20 -9.92 -5.15
CA GLU A 36 -9.02 -10.64 -4.17
C GLU A 36 -9.40 -9.72 -3.00
N VAL A 37 -8.42 -8.98 -2.45
CA VAL A 37 -8.66 -8.02 -1.37
C VAL A 37 -9.61 -6.92 -1.82
N GLN A 38 -9.43 -6.35 -3.02
CA GLN A 38 -10.35 -5.35 -3.56
C GLN A 38 -11.79 -5.89 -3.68
N LEU A 39 -11.96 -7.13 -4.15
CA LEU A 39 -13.27 -7.77 -4.23
C LEU A 39 -13.89 -7.99 -2.84
N ARG A 40 -13.08 -8.33 -1.83
CA ARG A 40 -13.54 -8.44 -0.45
C ARG A 40 -13.97 -7.09 0.12
N MET A 41 -13.23 -6.01 -0.17
CA MET A 41 -13.65 -4.63 0.16
C MET A 41 -14.94 -4.22 -0.58
N ALA A 42 -15.15 -4.69 -1.82
CA ALA A 42 -16.39 -4.43 -2.55
C ALA A 42 -17.62 -5.00 -1.86
N ARG A 43 -17.50 -6.18 -1.24
CA ARG A 43 -18.59 -6.83 -0.49
C ARG A 43 -19.05 -6.01 0.72
N THR A 44 -18.20 -5.14 1.26
CA THR A 44 -18.52 -4.25 2.38
C THR A 44 -18.79 -2.80 1.93
N GLY A 45 -18.88 -2.54 0.62
CA GLY A 45 -19.09 -1.20 0.07
C GLY A 45 -17.83 -0.32 0.03
N GLN A 46 -16.67 -0.85 0.37
CA GLN A 46 -15.40 -0.12 0.53
C GLN A 46 -14.43 -0.26 -0.65
N HIS A 47 -14.83 -0.79 -1.80
CA HIS A 47 -13.93 -1.00 -2.96
C HIS A 47 -13.24 0.26 -3.53
N ARG A 48 -13.69 1.46 -3.14
CA ARG A 48 -13.08 2.74 -3.51
C ARG A 48 -12.29 3.39 -2.38
N ALA A 49 -12.17 2.71 -1.24
CA ALA A 49 -11.48 3.21 -0.05
C ALA A 49 -9.97 2.87 -0.02
N ALA A 50 -9.43 2.37 -1.15
CA ALA A 50 -8.01 2.14 -1.34
C ALA A 50 -7.64 2.24 -2.83
N GLY A 51 -6.50 2.87 -3.11
CA GLY A 51 -5.92 2.94 -4.45
C GLY A 51 -5.34 1.60 -4.91
N VAL A 52 -5.14 1.45 -6.23
CA VAL A 52 -4.50 0.26 -6.81
C VAL A 52 -3.05 0.07 -6.30
N VAL A 53 -2.35 1.17 -6.04
CA VAL A 53 -0.98 1.15 -5.52
C VAL A 53 -0.97 0.65 -4.08
N ASP A 54 -1.93 1.06 -3.24
CA ASP A 54 -2.00 0.61 -1.84
C ASP A 54 -2.36 -0.86 -1.75
N LEU A 55 -3.30 -1.33 -2.59
CA LEU A 55 -3.64 -2.74 -2.69
C LEU A 55 -2.44 -3.60 -3.10
N LEU A 56 -1.66 -3.16 -4.09
CA LEU A 56 -0.44 -3.86 -4.50
C LEU A 56 0.64 -3.81 -3.41
N THR A 57 0.82 -2.67 -2.76
CA THR A 57 1.78 -2.48 -1.65
C THR A 57 1.45 -3.41 -0.50
N ALA A 58 0.17 -3.47 -0.11
CA ALA A 58 -0.32 -4.37 0.93
C ALA A 58 -0.14 -5.84 0.55
N ALA A 59 -0.46 -6.22 -0.70
CA ALA A 59 -0.28 -7.60 -1.17
C ALA A 59 1.19 -8.02 -1.21
N VAL A 60 2.11 -7.13 -1.60
CA VAL A 60 3.56 -7.36 -1.53
C VAL A 60 3.99 -7.61 -0.07
N ALA A 61 3.55 -6.76 0.85
CA ALA A 61 3.89 -6.89 2.26
C ALA A 61 3.35 -8.21 2.85
N GLU A 62 2.09 -8.56 2.56
CA GLU A 62 1.48 -9.82 2.98
C GLU A 62 2.25 -11.03 2.43
N PHE A 63 2.59 -11.02 1.13
CA PHE A 63 3.34 -12.11 0.49
C PHE A 63 4.71 -12.35 1.13
N HIS A 64 5.39 -11.30 1.57
CA HIS A 64 6.69 -11.38 2.22
C HIS A 64 6.64 -11.49 3.76
N GLY A 65 5.45 -11.54 4.36
CA GLY A 65 5.30 -11.55 5.82
C GLY A 65 5.77 -10.27 6.50
N ALA A 66 5.75 -9.15 5.78
CA ALA A 66 6.16 -7.83 6.26
C ALA A 66 4.98 -7.03 6.83
N VAL A 67 5.32 -6.04 7.65
CA VAL A 67 4.36 -5.06 8.19
C VAL A 67 4.34 -3.82 7.29
N VAL A 68 3.17 -3.34 6.92
CA VAL A 68 3.04 -2.07 6.19
C VAL A 68 3.21 -0.92 7.18
N LEU A 69 4.24 -0.10 6.98
CA LEU A 69 4.46 1.14 7.71
C LEU A 69 3.89 2.32 6.89
N HIS A 70 2.90 3.04 7.40
CA HIS A 70 2.14 4.04 6.63
C HIS A 70 1.70 5.27 7.43
N TYR A 71 1.24 6.29 6.72
CA TYR A 71 0.44 7.40 7.28
C TYR A 71 -0.79 7.68 6.39
N ASP A 72 -1.39 6.61 5.89
CA ASP A 72 -2.55 6.65 5.00
C ASP A 72 -3.66 5.73 5.55
N THR A 73 -4.89 6.24 5.63
CA THR A 73 -6.03 5.50 6.18
C THR A 73 -6.44 4.29 5.34
N ASP A 74 -6.07 4.29 4.06
CA ASP A 74 -6.46 3.23 3.12
C ASP A 74 -5.89 1.87 3.55
N PHE A 75 -4.70 1.86 4.19
CA PHE A 75 -4.13 0.63 4.74
C PHE A 75 -4.91 0.09 5.96
N GLU A 76 -5.63 0.93 6.71
CA GLU A 76 -6.55 0.43 7.75
C GLU A 76 -7.74 -0.28 7.11
N HIS A 77 -8.32 0.27 6.04
CA HIS A 77 -9.41 -0.37 5.32
C HIS A 77 -8.99 -1.69 4.68
N ILE A 78 -7.80 -1.73 4.09
CA ILE A 78 -7.21 -2.95 3.55
C ILE A 78 -7.02 -3.99 4.66
N ALA A 79 -6.38 -3.62 5.77
CA ALA A 79 -6.08 -4.54 6.87
C ALA A 79 -7.35 -5.05 7.58
N ALA A 80 -8.40 -4.24 7.68
CA ALA A 80 -9.69 -4.66 8.21
C ALA A 80 -10.29 -5.84 7.42
N VAL A 81 -9.96 -5.93 6.13
CA VAL A 81 -10.38 -7.03 5.28
C VAL A 81 -9.33 -8.14 5.21
N SER A 82 -8.05 -7.84 4.96
CA SER A 82 -7.02 -8.86 4.77
C SER A 82 -6.56 -9.52 6.07
N GLY A 83 -6.64 -8.82 7.20
CA GLY A 83 -6.10 -9.25 8.49
C GLY A 83 -4.59 -9.07 8.62
N GLN A 84 -3.93 -8.46 7.62
CA GLN A 84 -2.49 -8.29 7.61
C GLN A 84 -2.02 -7.23 8.62
N PRO A 85 -0.81 -7.34 9.17
CA PRO A 85 -0.29 -6.36 10.10
C PRO A 85 0.06 -5.04 9.38
N HIS A 86 -0.26 -3.94 10.04
CA HIS A 86 0.10 -2.59 9.61
C HIS A 86 0.48 -1.74 10.83
N THR A 87 1.16 -0.63 10.61
CA THR A 87 1.58 0.32 11.65
C THR A 87 1.63 1.73 11.10
N TRP A 88 1.07 2.65 11.88
CA TRP A 88 1.21 4.08 11.66
C TRP A 88 2.64 4.55 11.97
N VAL A 89 3.26 5.34 11.09
CA VAL A 89 4.61 5.91 11.32
C VAL A 89 4.69 6.76 12.59
N VAL A 90 3.59 7.47 12.87
CA VAL A 90 3.30 8.21 14.09
C VAL A 90 1.79 8.14 14.34
N PRO A 91 1.28 8.39 15.55
CA PRO A 91 -0.15 8.27 15.82
C PRO A 91 -1.00 9.06 14.82
N ARG A 92 -2.14 8.49 14.40
CA ARG A 92 -3.06 9.12 13.46
C ARG A 92 -3.47 10.52 13.96
N GLY A 93 -3.46 11.50 13.05
CA GLY A 93 -3.86 12.88 13.34
C GLY A 93 -2.78 13.74 13.98
N THR A 94 -1.51 13.32 13.95
CA THR A 94 -0.37 14.08 14.49
C THR A 94 0.50 14.78 13.44
N LEU A 95 0.34 14.43 12.17
CA LEU A 95 0.91 15.15 11.01
C LEU A 95 -0.20 15.84 10.23
N ASP A 96 0.09 17.07 9.79
CA ASP A 96 -0.75 17.94 8.94
C ASP A 96 -0.54 17.67 7.44
#